data_AF-A0A0F9DLL0-F1
#
_entry.id   AF-A0A0F9DLL0-F1
#
_cell.length_a   1.000
_cell.length_b   1.000
_cell.length_c   1.000
_cell.angle_alpha   90.00
_cell.angle_beta   90.00
_cell.angle_gamma   90.00
#
_symmetry.space_group_name_H-M   'P 1'
#
loop_
_entity.id
_entity.type
_entity.pdbx_description
1 polymer ?
#
loop_
_entity_poly.entity_id
_entity_poly.type
_entity_poly.pdbx_seq_one_letter_code
_entity_poly.pdbx_strand_id
1 'polypeptide(L)'
;SISIILRHHDFVTAHSVAAVVREAFSDISVQSRDASVIEVEIPKERSDDPVGFIAELESLMVTPDASGKVVIDSESGIIIFGEQVRIGSVAVSYKAVQVNVGAYQRPSDMETKEQFTLPETTTVEELVSTLQAVGLKTETIINLLKAIDRAGSLYGELIIM
;
A
#
# COMPACT_ATOMS: atom_id res chain seq x y z
N SER A 1 -20.88 16.45 -19.06
CA SER A 1 -19.89 15.72 -18.26
C SER A 1 -20.58 15.06 -17.08
N ILE A 2 -19.97 14.02 -16.54
CA ILE A 2 -20.41 13.28 -15.35
C ILE A 2 -19.28 13.35 -14.33
N SER A 3 -19.63 13.40 -13.05
CA SER A 3 -18.68 13.32 -11.94
C SER A 3 -18.87 12.01 -11.20
N ILE A 4 -17.80 11.22 -11.10
CA ILE A 4 -17.74 9.98 -10.33
C ILE A 4 -17.13 10.32 -8.97
N ILE A 5 -17.80 9.95 -7.89
CA ILE A 5 -17.33 10.15 -6.52
C ILE A 5 -16.86 8.80 -5.97
N LEU A 6 -15.59 8.71 -5.59
CA LEU A 6 -15.02 7.50 -5.02
C LEU A 6 -15.44 7.33 -3.57
N ARG A 7 -15.95 6.14 -3.23
CA ARG A 7 -16.29 5.79 -1.83
C ARG A 7 -15.05 5.67 -0.94
N HIS A 8 -13.98 5.09 -1.49
CA HIS A 8 -12.66 5.03 -0.86
C HIS A 8 -11.69 5.80 -1.75
N HIS A 9 -11.21 6.93 -1.24
CA HIS A 9 -10.45 7.88 -2.02
C HIS A 9 -8.98 7.92 -1.60
N ASP A 10 -8.08 7.73 -2.56
CA ASP A 10 -6.66 8.04 -2.46
C ASP A 10 -6.16 8.36 -3.87
N PHE A 11 -5.00 9.02 -3.96
CA PHE A 11 -4.49 9.48 -5.26
C PHE A 11 -4.17 8.33 -6.21
N VAL A 12 -3.79 7.15 -5.70
CA VAL A 12 -3.45 5.99 -6.51
C VAL A 12 -4.73 5.36 -7.05
N THR A 13 -5.73 5.13 -6.19
CA THR A 13 -7.06 4.63 -6.60
C THR A 13 -7.71 5.59 -7.61
N ALA A 14 -7.67 6.90 -7.39
CA ALA A 14 -8.23 7.87 -8.33
C ALA A 14 -7.51 7.89 -9.68
N HIS A 15 -6.20 7.68 -9.67
CA HIS A 15 -5.41 7.55 -10.88
C HIS A 15 -5.76 6.25 -11.63
N SER A 16 -5.81 5.11 -10.93
CA SER A 16 -6.13 3.80 -11.51
C SER A 16 -7.53 3.77 -12.11
N VAL A 17 -8.53 4.32 -11.43
CA VAL A 17 -9.90 4.42 -11.98
C VAL A 17 -9.90 5.27 -13.24
N ALA A 18 -9.28 6.46 -13.22
CA ALA A 18 -9.22 7.32 -14.40
C ALA A 18 -8.44 6.68 -15.57
N ALA A 19 -7.41 5.88 -15.27
CA ALA A 19 -6.66 5.14 -16.28
C ALA A 19 -7.52 4.06 -16.95
N VAL A 20 -8.24 3.25 -16.16
CA VAL A 20 -9.14 2.20 -16.69
C VAL A 20 -10.27 2.82 -17.53
N VAL A 21 -10.86 3.93 -17.09
CA VAL A 21 -11.90 4.63 -17.87
C VAL A 21 -11.33 5.16 -19.19
N ARG A 22 -10.11 5.73 -19.19
CA ARG A 22 -9.45 6.22 -20.41
C ARG A 22 -9.08 5.10 -21.38
N GLU A 23 -8.72 3.94 -20.85
CA GLU A 23 -8.43 2.74 -21.67
C GLU A 23 -9.71 2.17 -22.30
N ALA A 24 -10.80 2.11 -21.54
CA ALA A 24 -12.10 1.65 -22.03
C ALA A 24 -12.74 2.61 -23.04
N PHE A 25 -12.49 3.91 -22.89
CA PHE A 25 -13.06 4.96 -23.72
C PHE A 25 -11.96 5.91 -24.21
N SER A 26 -11.32 5.56 -25.35
CA SER A 26 -10.20 6.31 -25.92
C SER A 26 -10.55 7.72 -26.39
N ASP A 27 -11.84 7.95 -26.68
CA ASP A 27 -12.29 9.14 -27.41
C ASP A 27 -12.85 10.23 -26.48
N ILE A 28 -12.73 10.04 -25.16
CA ILE A 28 -13.32 10.93 -24.16
C ILE A 28 -12.27 11.53 -23.23
N SER A 29 -12.53 12.75 -22.78
CA SER A 29 -11.71 13.40 -21.76
C SER A 29 -12.03 12.82 -20.39
N VAL A 30 -11.02 12.26 -19.73
CA VAL A 30 -11.10 11.73 -18.36
C VAL A 30 -10.01 12.37 -17.51
N GLN A 31 -10.41 13.09 -16.46
CA GLN A 31 -9.49 13.72 -15.53
C GLN A 31 -9.87 13.45 -14.08
N SER A 32 -8.88 13.09 -13.27
CA SER A 32 -9.02 13.07 -11.81
C SER A 32 -8.85 14.50 -11.31
N ARG A 33 -9.93 15.11 -10.81
CA ARG A 33 -9.89 16.49 -10.30
C ARG A 33 -9.14 16.56 -8.97
N ASP A 34 -9.36 15.54 -8.14
CA ASP A 34 -8.75 15.35 -6.82
C ASP A 34 -8.75 13.84 -6.47
N ALA A 35 -8.35 13.47 -5.26
CA ALA A 35 -8.32 12.08 -4.82
C ALA A 35 -9.71 11.41 -4.77
N SER A 36 -10.80 12.19 -4.76
CA SER A 36 -12.17 11.72 -4.55
C SER A 36 -13.07 11.85 -5.77
N VAL A 37 -12.79 12.78 -6.68
CA VAL A 37 -13.66 13.09 -7.83
C VAL A 37 -12.94 12.90 -9.15
N ILE A 38 -13.60 12.16 -10.05
CA ILE A 38 -13.18 11.95 -11.43
C ILE A 38 -14.24 12.58 -12.35
N GLU A 39 -13.81 13.46 -13.22
CA GLU A 39 -14.66 14.08 -14.23
C GLU A 39 -14.50 13.35 -15.57
N VAL A 40 -15.64 12.96 -16.15
CA VAL A 40 -15.73 12.22 -17.41
C VAL A 40 -16.60 13.01 -18.37
N GLU A 41 -16.07 13.33 -19.55
CA GLU A 41 -16.86 13.95 -20.61
C GLU A 41 -17.68 12.88 -21.36
N ILE A 42 -18.97 13.15 -21.59
CA ILE A 42 -19.81 12.25 -22.39
C ILE A 42 -19.54 12.57 -23.86
N PRO A 43 -19.18 11.58 -24.69
CA PRO A 43 -18.97 11.81 -26.12
C PRO A 43 -20.26 12.25 -26.81
N LYS A 44 -20.14 13.06 -27.87
CA LYS A 44 -21.30 13.62 -28.57
C LYS A 44 -22.17 12.55 -29.20
N GLU A 45 -21.54 11.46 -29.63
CA GLU A 45 -22.13 10.29 -30.25
C GLU A 45 -23.01 9.47 -29.30
N ARG A 46 -22.86 9.68 -27.98
CA ARG A 46 -23.63 9.02 -26.93
C ARG A 46 -24.39 9.99 -26.04
N SER A 47 -24.52 11.25 -26.49
CA SER A 47 -25.26 12.28 -25.76
C SER A 47 -26.78 12.05 -25.77
N ASP A 48 -27.27 11.20 -26.66
CA ASP A 48 -28.66 10.74 -26.78
C ASP A 48 -29.01 9.61 -25.81
N ASP A 49 -28.03 8.78 -25.39
CA ASP A 49 -28.19 7.75 -24.35
C ASP A 49 -27.13 7.86 -23.22
N PRO A 50 -27.26 8.88 -22.33
CA PRO A 50 -26.36 9.04 -21.20
C PRO A 50 -26.47 7.91 -20.17
N VAL A 51 -27.64 7.23 -20.08
CA VAL A 51 -27.85 6.14 -19.12
C VAL A 51 -27.12 4.88 -19.56
N GLY A 52 -27.17 4.53 -20.84
CA GLY A 52 -26.40 3.42 -21.40
C GLY A 52 -24.90 3.62 -21.23
N PHE A 53 -24.40 4.86 -21.46
CA PHE A 53 -23.00 5.20 -21.21
C PHE A 53 -22.60 5.01 -19.73
N ILE A 54 -23.45 5.44 -18.78
CA ILE A 54 -23.20 5.23 -17.35
C ILE A 54 -23.17 3.73 -17.02
N ALA A 55 -24.07 2.93 -17.59
CA ALA A 55 -24.11 1.48 -17.36
C ALA A 55 -22.85 0.77 -17.90
N GLU A 56 -22.34 1.19 -19.06
CA GLU A 56 -21.06 0.70 -19.58
C GLU A 56 -19.91 1.08 -18.64
N LEU A 57 -19.91 2.31 -18.12
CA LEU A 57 -18.89 2.79 -17.19
C LEU A 57 -18.90 2.01 -15.86
N GLU A 58 -20.09 1.72 -15.32
CA GLU A 58 -20.25 0.91 -14.09
C GLU A 58 -19.76 -0.54 -14.25
N SER A 59 -19.67 -1.05 -15.47
CA SER A 59 -19.20 -2.41 -15.75
C SER A 59 -17.67 -2.56 -15.67
N LEU A 60 -16.93 -1.45 -15.64
CA LEU A 60 -15.48 -1.46 -15.60
C LEU A 60 -14.98 -1.98 -14.24
N MET A 61 -14.14 -3.02 -14.30
CA MET A 61 -13.43 -3.49 -13.12
C MET A 61 -12.14 -2.71 -12.95
N VAL A 62 -11.97 -2.09 -11.79
CA VAL A 62 -10.73 -1.45 -11.39
C VAL A 62 -10.14 -2.27 -10.26
N THR A 63 -8.92 -2.77 -10.46
CA THR A 63 -8.12 -3.29 -9.35
C THR A 63 -7.41 -2.10 -8.72
N PRO A 64 -7.79 -1.68 -7.49
CA PRO A 64 -7.05 -0.64 -6.79
C PRO A 64 -5.63 -1.16 -6.58
N ASP A 65 -4.64 -0.28 -6.70
CA ASP A 65 -3.30 -0.66 -6.29
C ASP A 65 -3.34 -0.97 -4.79
N ALA A 66 -2.72 -2.08 -4.39
CA ALA A 66 -2.92 -2.63 -3.05
C ALA A 66 -2.57 -1.55 -2.03
N SER A 67 -3.59 -1.07 -1.32
CA SER A 67 -3.44 0.02 -0.35
C SER A 67 -2.28 -0.35 0.56
N GLY A 68 -1.22 0.45 0.56
CA GLY A 68 -0.09 0.25 1.45
C GLY A 68 -0.60 0.38 2.87
N LYS A 69 -1.23 -0.65 3.43
CA LYS A 69 -1.88 -0.66 4.73
C LYS A 69 -1.44 -1.89 5.46
N VAL A 70 -1.03 -1.69 6.70
CA VAL A 70 -0.73 -2.75 7.65
C VAL A 70 -1.66 -2.54 8.82
N VAL A 71 -2.52 -3.53 9.08
CA VAL A 71 -3.45 -3.49 10.20
C VAL A 71 -2.96 -4.48 11.25
N ILE A 72 -2.78 -4.02 12.47
CA ILE A 72 -2.33 -4.84 13.59
C ILE A 72 -3.38 -4.76 14.68
N ASP A 73 -3.90 -5.91 15.09
CA ASP A 73 -4.62 -6.04 16.35
C ASP A 73 -3.60 -6.42 17.43
N SER A 74 -3.39 -5.49 18.36
CA SER A 74 -2.37 -5.65 19.39
C SER A 74 -2.76 -6.60 20.52
N GLU A 75 -4.06 -6.87 20.68
CA GLU A 75 -4.59 -7.78 21.69
C GLU A 75 -4.59 -9.24 21.19
N SER A 76 -5.07 -9.47 19.96
CA SER A 76 -5.13 -10.81 19.36
C SER A 76 -3.85 -11.24 18.66
N GLY A 77 -2.97 -10.28 18.33
CA GLY A 77 -1.73 -10.53 17.59
C GLY A 77 -1.95 -10.78 16.09
N ILE A 78 -3.14 -10.48 15.56
CA ILE A 78 -3.43 -10.57 14.13
C ILE A 78 -2.70 -9.43 13.41
N ILE A 79 -1.96 -9.78 12.35
CA ILE A 79 -1.28 -8.84 11.46
C ILE A 79 -1.83 -9.06 10.05
N ILE A 80 -2.38 -8.00 9.44
CA ILE A 80 -2.89 -7.99 8.07
C ILE A 80 -2.04 -6.99 7.28
N PHE A 81 -1.53 -7.39 6.12
CA PHE A 81 -0.75 -6.55 5.23
C PHE A 81 -1.35 -6.59 3.83
N GLY A 82 -1.43 -5.44 3.16
CA GLY A 82 -1.77 -5.36 1.74
C GLY A 82 -0.69 -5.96 0.86
N GLU A 83 -1.06 -6.37 -0.36
CA GLU A 83 -0.23 -7.11 -1.33
C GLU A 83 1.10 -6.41 -1.70
N GLN A 84 1.26 -5.11 -1.44
CA GLN A 84 2.44 -4.34 -1.87
C GLN A 84 3.01 -3.38 -0.81
N VAL A 85 2.88 -3.67 0.48
CA VAL A 85 3.52 -2.81 1.49
C VAL A 85 5.03 -3.02 1.48
N ARG A 86 5.75 -1.98 1.04
CA ARG A 86 7.22 -1.98 0.95
C ARG A 86 7.87 -1.36 2.18
N ILE A 87 9.10 -1.78 2.46
CA ILE A 87 9.94 -1.21 3.51
C ILE A 87 11.16 -0.57 2.85
N GLY A 88 11.32 0.74 3.03
CA GLY A 88 12.53 1.48 2.67
C GLY A 88 13.70 1.16 3.59
N SER A 89 14.91 1.57 3.19
CA SER A 89 16.14 1.24 3.93
C SER A 89 16.09 1.75 5.38
N VAL A 90 16.29 0.85 6.35
CA VAL A 90 16.17 1.16 7.77
C VAL A 90 16.98 0.17 8.61
N ALA A 91 17.56 0.66 9.72
CA ALA A 91 18.18 -0.17 10.74
C ALA A 91 17.43 0.03 12.07
N VAL A 92 16.83 -1.04 12.57
CA VAL A 92 16.04 -1.05 13.82
C VAL A 92 16.68 -2.01 14.81
N SER A 93 16.84 -1.56 16.05
CA SER A 93 17.25 -2.40 17.17
C SER A 93 16.14 -2.40 18.22
N TYR A 94 15.71 -3.59 18.63
CA TYR A 94 14.70 -3.77 19.66
C TYR A 94 15.04 -4.98 20.54
N LYS A 95 15.26 -4.73 21.83
CA LYS A 95 15.76 -5.72 22.80
C LYS A 95 17.07 -6.35 22.30
N ALA A 96 17.11 -7.66 22.08
CA ALA A 96 18.29 -8.40 21.60
C ALA A 96 18.29 -8.59 20.07
N VAL A 97 17.31 -8.02 19.36
CA VAL A 97 17.09 -8.23 17.93
C VAL A 97 17.48 -6.98 17.17
N GLN A 98 18.23 -7.17 16.09
CA GLN A 98 18.56 -6.10 15.15
C GLN A 98 18.14 -6.47 13.74
N VAL A 99 17.38 -5.59 13.09
CA VAL A 99 16.89 -5.75 11.73
C VAL A 99 17.46 -4.64 10.88
N ASN A 100 18.10 -5.00 9.76
CA ASN A 100 18.58 -4.06 8.76
C ASN A 100 17.90 -4.38 7.44
N VAL A 101 17.23 -3.39 6.85
CA VAL A 101 16.66 -3.46 5.51
C VAL A 101 17.51 -2.55 4.63
N GLY A 102 18.04 -3.14 3.56
CA GLY A 102 18.87 -2.50 2.56
C GLY A 102 20.35 -2.30 2.92
N ALA A 103 21.04 -1.42 2.20
CA ALA A 103 22.50 -1.29 2.22
C ALA A 103 23.09 -0.61 3.49
N TYR A 104 22.44 -0.78 4.63
CA TYR A 104 22.95 -0.27 5.91
C TYR A 104 23.94 -1.27 6.52
N GLN A 105 25.21 -1.20 6.10
CA GLN A 105 26.32 -1.91 6.74
C GLN A 105 26.84 -1.06 7.90
N ARG A 106 26.59 -1.49 9.15
CA ARG A 106 27.33 -0.99 10.31
C ARG A 106 28.64 -1.76 10.51
N PRO A 107 29.66 -1.13 11.11
CA PRO A 107 30.89 -1.81 11.51
C PRO A 107 30.58 -2.96 12.48
N SER A 108 31.26 -4.09 12.28
CA SER A 108 31.05 -5.41 12.88
C SER A 108 31.25 -5.52 14.40
N ASP A 109 31.26 -4.41 15.14
CA ASP A 109 31.80 -4.34 16.51
C ASP A 109 30.73 -4.31 17.62
N MET A 110 29.47 -4.62 17.30
CA MET A 110 28.42 -4.77 18.31
C MET A 110 27.97 -6.23 18.38
N GLU A 111 28.25 -6.89 19.51
CA GLU A 111 27.81 -8.25 19.85
C GLU A 111 26.28 -8.30 20.05
N THR A 112 25.50 -8.16 18.98
CA THR A 112 24.07 -8.45 18.99
C THR A 112 23.88 -9.93 18.68
N LYS A 113 23.16 -10.66 19.54
CA LYS A 113 22.96 -12.12 19.42
C LYS A 113 22.15 -12.53 18.17
N GLU A 114 21.32 -11.64 17.64
CA GLU A 114 20.46 -11.91 16.49
C GLU A 114 20.41 -10.70 15.56
N GLN A 115 21.16 -10.78 14.45
CA GLN A 115 21.18 -9.77 13.40
C GLN A 115 20.51 -10.32 12.13
N PHE A 116 19.55 -9.57 11.60
CA PHE A 116 18.84 -9.88 10.37
C PHE A 116 19.15 -8.80 9.33
N THR A 117 19.48 -9.24 8.11
CA THR A 117 19.75 -8.35 6.98
C THR A 117 18.84 -8.76 5.82
N LEU A 118 18.02 -7.82 5.35
CA LEU A 118 17.06 -8.00 4.26
C LEU A 118 17.41 -7.03 3.11
N PRO A 119 17.10 -7.37 1.85
CA PRO A 119 17.37 -6.50 0.70
C PRO A 119 16.55 -5.19 0.73
N GLU A 120 16.94 -4.19 -0.07
CA GLU A 120 16.28 -2.86 -0.09
C GLU A 120 14.84 -2.89 -0.65
N THR A 121 14.43 -4.01 -1.24
CA THR A 121 13.13 -4.18 -1.91
C THR A 121 12.17 -5.08 -1.14
N THR A 122 12.43 -5.34 0.14
CA THR A 122 11.64 -6.25 0.96
C THR A 122 10.24 -5.70 1.27
N THR A 123 9.26 -6.59 1.25
CA THR A 123 7.87 -6.31 1.66
C THR A 123 7.67 -6.59 3.15
N VAL A 124 6.61 -6.03 3.73
CA VAL A 124 6.22 -6.34 5.12
C VAL A 124 5.95 -7.83 5.31
N GLU A 125 5.32 -8.48 4.32
CA GLU A 125 5.09 -9.93 4.33
C GLU A 125 6.40 -10.72 4.44
N GLU A 126 7.39 -10.41 3.60
CA GLU A 126 8.69 -11.09 3.61
C GLU A 126 9.44 -10.85 4.93
N LEU A 127 9.39 -9.62 5.47
CA LEU A 127 9.97 -9.33 6.78
C LEU A 127 9.30 -10.15 7.89
N VAL A 128 7.97 -10.11 7.98
CA VAL A 128 7.21 -10.79 9.03
C VAL A 128 7.42 -12.31 8.95
N SER A 129 7.32 -12.89 7.76
CA SER A 129 7.53 -14.33 7.56
C SER A 129 8.95 -14.77 7.91
N THR A 130 9.97 -13.98 7.54
CA THR A 130 11.38 -14.26 7.90
C THR A 130 11.58 -14.23 9.42
N LEU A 131 11.06 -13.19 10.10
CA LEU A 131 11.20 -13.08 11.55
C LEU A 131 10.44 -14.19 12.30
N GLN A 132 9.24 -14.56 11.81
CA GLN A 132 8.46 -15.68 12.37
C GLN A 132 9.17 -17.02 12.18
N ALA A 133 9.79 -17.25 11.01
CA ALA A 133 10.54 -18.47 10.73
C ALA A 133 11.73 -18.68 11.69
N VAL A 134 12.30 -17.58 12.19
CA VAL A 134 13.40 -17.60 13.19
C VAL A 134 12.88 -17.78 14.62
N GLY A 135 11.56 -17.78 14.82
CA GLY A 135 10.94 -18.02 16.13
C GLY A 135 10.73 -16.75 16.97
N LEU A 136 10.80 -15.57 16.35
CA LEU A 136 10.48 -14.32 17.05
C LEU A 136 9.00 -14.26 17.40
N LYS A 137 8.71 -13.82 18.62
CA LYS A 137 7.34 -13.62 19.10
C LYS A 137 6.65 -12.50 18.31
N THR A 138 5.36 -12.66 18.05
CA THR A 138 4.51 -11.65 17.38
C THR A 138 4.61 -10.27 18.03
N GLU A 139 4.66 -10.20 19.37
CA GLU A 139 4.87 -8.93 20.10
C GLU A 139 6.15 -8.20 19.67
N THR A 140 7.26 -8.94 19.49
CA THR A 140 8.53 -8.38 19.03
C THR A 140 8.42 -7.85 17.60
N ILE A 141 7.75 -8.62 16.73
CA ILE A 141 7.53 -8.23 15.32
C ILE A 141 6.68 -6.97 15.23
N ILE A 142 5.59 -6.88 16.00
CA ILE A 142 4.73 -5.70 16.05
C ILE A 142 5.54 -4.47 16.50
N ASN A 143 6.39 -4.60 17.51
CA ASN A 143 7.23 -3.49 17.98
C ASN A 143 8.27 -3.06 16.94
N LEU A 144 8.84 -4.00 16.18
CA LEU A 144 9.72 -3.71 15.06
C LEU A 144 8.96 -2.96 13.95
N LEU A 145 7.77 -3.41 13.55
CA LEU A 145 6.94 -2.72 12.55
C LEU A 145 6.58 -1.30 12.99
N LYS A 146 6.21 -1.10 14.27
CA LYS A 146 5.97 0.24 14.84
C LYS A 146 7.21 1.13 14.78
N ALA A 147 8.40 0.57 14.97
CA ALA A 147 9.65 1.32 14.89
C ALA A 147 10.02 1.68 13.44
N ILE A 148 9.77 0.77 12.48
CA ILE A 148 9.96 1.02 11.04
C ILE A 148 9.00 2.12 10.55
N ASP A 149 7.73 2.07 10.96
CA ASP A 149 6.73 3.11 10.65
C ASP A 149 7.13 4.48 11.22
N ARG A 150 7.53 4.54 12.49
CA ARG A 150 8.04 5.78 13.13
C ARG A 150 9.30 6.35 12.47
N ALA A 151 10.11 5.50 11.84
CA ALA A 151 11.28 5.94 11.08
C ALA A 151 10.90 6.52 9.70
N GLY A 152 9.64 6.40 9.28
CA GLY A 152 9.16 6.81 7.96
C GLY A 152 9.56 5.84 6.84
N SER A 153 10.07 4.65 7.20
CA SER A 153 10.55 3.65 6.25
C SER A 153 9.44 2.67 5.83
N LEU A 154 8.27 2.72 6.45
CA LEU A 154 7.10 1.97 5.97
C LEU A 154 6.43 2.75 4.85
N TYR A 155 6.41 2.19 3.63
CA TYR A 155 5.67 2.78 2.51
C TYR A 155 4.22 2.29 2.56
N GLY A 156 3.49 2.85 3.53
CA GLY A 156 2.11 2.55 3.82
C GLY A 156 1.63 3.20 5.11
N GLU A 157 0.37 2.94 5.45
CA GLU A 157 -0.29 3.37 6.68
C GLU A 157 -0.35 2.19 7.65
N LEU A 158 0.25 2.36 8.81
CA LEU A 158 0.12 1.42 9.92
C LEU A 158 -1.10 1.78 10.79
N ILE A 159 -2.08 0.88 10.84
CA ILE A 159 -3.28 0.99 11.66
C ILE A 159 -3.14 0.00 12.82
N ILE A 160 -3.27 0.49 14.05
CA ILE A 160 -3.22 -0.34 15.25
C ILE A 160 -4.60 -0.31 15.91
N MET A 161 -5.18 -1.49 16.12
CA MET A 161 -6.45 -1.73 16.80
C MET A 161 -6.22 -2.29 18.21
#